data_AF-W2KWG7-F1
#
_entry.id   AF-W2KWG7-F1
#
_cell.length_a   1.000
_cell.length_b   1.000
_cell.length_c   1.000
_cell.angle_alpha   90.00
_cell.angle_beta   90.00
_cell.angle_gamma   90.00
#
_symmetry.space_group_name_H-M   'P 1'
#
loop_
_entity.id
_entity.type
_entity.pdbx_description
1 polymer ?
#
loop_
_entity_poly.entity_id
_entity_poly.type
_entity_poly.pdbx_seq_one_letter_code
_entity_poly.pdbx_strand_id
1 'polypeptide(L)'
;MATQRQIVSEHEWGQRHTQALRDTAESLQLGRATAHTLSMQAEQLGRSEGMVDETQATVDMSKRVLRGMTWSGWFYNKLSAAPQLSNSKEPHEIAMGFICPECKVKFQSADQLGMHYGNVHEPTSSKERSPLNLVGKRPDNGHLQQQNRAVESIEDIHDKFLRDLEPQLAELKLQSLALGSALDTHNEQLDRLDSKIGRVHHDMKKVGIQANKIMGKKVPAIFRFRCAFQEVQTGKFLRDVDGEALLSADIVVDGCTFRAYTLGDDSDVWGFQSEKSSNFLGINRYGNLKVQGVDFNSYEQFLVESKASTPIFCLSSYFGLGGWVAVKEPVNDKLTIIRGSPENKPAAAHFRIVNLEDGIYDTSRK
;
A
#
# COMPACT_ATOMS: atom_id res chain seq x y z
N MET A 1 -16.91 66.42 -18.20
CA MET A 1 -16.67 65.07 -18.77
C MET A 1 -15.69 64.21 -17.97
N ALA A 2 -15.30 64.56 -16.73
CA ALA A 2 -14.37 63.76 -15.91
C ALA A 2 -15.05 62.82 -14.89
N THR A 3 -16.33 63.06 -14.55
CA THR A 3 -17.04 62.37 -13.46
C THR A 3 -17.55 60.97 -13.83
N GLN A 4 -17.57 60.63 -15.12
CA GLN A 4 -18.18 59.38 -15.62
C GLN A 4 -17.17 58.22 -15.76
N ARG A 5 -15.86 58.50 -15.66
CA ARG A 5 -14.80 57.46 -15.67
C ARG A 5 -14.48 56.87 -14.30
N GLN A 6 -14.70 57.61 -13.20
CA GLN A 6 -14.41 57.12 -11.83
C GLN A 6 -15.50 56.18 -11.29
N ILE A 7 -16.78 56.40 -11.63
CA ILE A 7 -17.90 55.60 -11.13
C ILE A 7 -17.89 54.16 -11.71
N VAL A 8 -17.39 54.00 -12.93
CA VAL A 8 -17.26 52.68 -13.58
C VAL A 8 -16.20 51.82 -12.87
N SER A 9 -15.12 52.41 -12.36
CA SER A 9 -14.07 51.63 -11.68
C SER A 9 -14.50 51.16 -10.28
N GLU A 10 -15.27 51.95 -9.52
CA GLU A 10 -15.77 51.51 -8.21
C GLU A 10 -16.82 50.39 -8.30
N HIS A 11 -17.71 50.44 -9.30
CA HIS A 11 -18.72 49.40 -9.47
C HIS A 11 -18.13 48.09 -9.97
N GLU A 12 -17.23 48.13 -10.95
CA GLU A 12 -16.49 46.95 -11.42
C GLU A 12 -15.62 46.36 -10.30
N TRP A 13 -15.00 47.20 -9.46
CA TRP A 13 -14.22 46.75 -8.33
C TRP A 13 -15.08 46.10 -7.24
N GLY A 14 -16.23 46.69 -6.89
CA GLY A 14 -17.18 46.09 -5.95
C GLY A 14 -17.76 44.75 -6.42
N GLN A 15 -17.94 44.59 -7.73
CA GLN A 15 -18.32 43.30 -8.32
C GLN A 15 -17.20 42.27 -8.21
N ARG A 16 -15.96 42.63 -8.54
CA ARG A 16 -14.78 41.74 -8.38
C ARG A 16 -14.54 41.37 -6.92
N HIS A 17 -14.73 42.32 -6.00
CA HIS A 17 -14.66 42.11 -4.56
C HIS A 17 -15.64 41.03 -4.09
N THR A 18 -16.92 41.22 -4.44
CA THR A 18 -17.98 40.28 -4.07
C THR A 18 -17.75 38.91 -4.71
N GLN A 19 -17.24 38.88 -5.94
CA GLN A 19 -16.89 37.64 -6.62
C GLN A 19 -15.74 36.91 -5.94
N ALA A 20 -14.64 37.58 -5.61
CA ALA A 20 -13.48 36.97 -4.96
C ALA A 20 -13.82 36.37 -3.59
N LEU A 21 -14.65 37.06 -2.79
CA LEU A 21 -15.13 36.54 -1.51
C LEU A 21 -16.05 35.34 -1.69
N ARG A 22 -16.92 35.33 -2.71
CA ARG A 22 -17.76 34.18 -3.04
C ARG A 22 -16.93 32.98 -3.48
N ASP A 23 -15.98 33.18 -4.39
CA ASP A 23 -15.10 32.12 -4.90
C ASP A 23 -14.27 31.50 -3.76
N THR A 24 -13.80 32.32 -2.82
CA THR A 24 -13.06 31.86 -1.64
C THR A 24 -13.97 31.09 -0.68
N ALA A 25 -15.19 31.59 -0.43
CA ALA A 25 -16.18 30.89 0.40
C ALA A 25 -16.60 29.54 -0.20
N GLU A 26 -16.83 29.48 -1.52
CA GLU A 26 -17.10 28.23 -2.24
C GLU A 26 -15.90 27.27 -2.15
N SER A 27 -14.67 27.78 -2.30
CA SER A 27 -13.45 26.97 -2.16
C SER A 27 -13.30 26.39 -0.75
N LEU A 28 -13.64 27.16 0.29
CA LEU A 28 -13.67 26.68 1.68
C LEU A 28 -14.75 25.62 1.90
N GLN A 29 -15.95 25.81 1.33
CA GLN A 29 -17.02 24.82 1.41
C GLN A 29 -16.62 23.51 0.73
N LEU A 30 -16.00 23.60 -0.45
CA LEU A 30 -15.46 22.45 -1.17
C LEU A 30 -14.33 21.77 -0.39
N GLY A 31 -13.44 22.55 0.24
CA GLY A 31 -12.38 22.06 1.11
C GLY A 31 -12.93 21.25 2.30
N ARG A 32 -13.97 21.76 2.97
CA ARG A 32 -14.67 21.05 4.05
C ARG A 32 -15.34 19.77 3.58
N ALA A 33 -16.03 19.80 2.44
CA ALA A 33 -16.65 18.61 1.85
C ALA A 33 -15.62 17.54 1.46
N THR A 34 -14.48 17.98 0.94
CA THR A 34 -13.35 17.11 0.60
C THR A 34 -12.75 16.49 1.87
N ALA A 35 -12.54 17.27 2.93
CA ALA A 35 -12.04 16.77 4.20
C ALA A 35 -12.98 15.72 4.83
N HIS A 36 -14.29 15.95 4.77
CA HIS A 36 -15.29 14.98 5.20
C HIS A 36 -15.19 13.68 4.38
N THR A 37 -15.04 13.79 3.06
CA THR A 37 -14.89 12.63 2.18
C THR A 37 -13.61 11.85 2.48
N LEU A 38 -12.48 12.53 2.70
CA LEU A 38 -11.25 11.89 3.13
C LEU A 38 -11.42 11.18 4.48
N SER A 39 -12.12 11.80 5.45
CA SER A 39 -12.39 11.14 6.72
C SER A 39 -13.18 9.83 6.55
N MET A 40 -14.17 9.80 5.65
CA MET A 40 -14.90 8.57 5.35
C MET A 40 -14.02 7.52 4.66
N GLN A 41 -13.14 7.95 3.75
CA GLN A 41 -12.19 7.05 3.09
C GLN A 41 -11.18 6.46 4.09
N ALA A 42 -10.71 7.25 5.05
CA ALA A 42 -9.83 6.77 6.13
C ALA A 42 -10.47 5.63 6.91
N GLU A 43 -11.76 5.76 7.23
CA GLU A 43 -12.51 4.73 7.95
C GLU A 43 -12.68 3.46 7.09
N GLN A 44 -12.97 3.62 5.80
CA GLN A 44 -13.07 2.49 4.86
C GLN A 44 -11.74 1.75 4.72
N LEU A 45 -10.62 2.47 4.66
CA LEU A 45 -9.28 1.89 4.65
C LEU A 45 -8.98 1.15 5.96
N GLY A 46 -9.34 1.72 7.10
CA GLY A 46 -9.20 1.06 8.40
C GLY A 46 -10.00 -0.23 8.51
N ARG A 47 -11.26 -0.25 8.05
CA ARG A 47 -12.08 -1.47 7.98
C ARG A 47 -11.47 -2.51 7.04
N SER A 48 -10.94 -2.06 5.90
CA SER A 48 -10.29 -2.95 4.92
C SER A 48 -9.02 -3.57 5.49
N GLU A 49 -8.19 -2.80 6.20
CA GLU A 49 -7.01 -3.30 6.90
C GLU A 49 -7.38 -4.34 7.95
N GLY A 50 -8.43 -4.09 8.75
CA GLY A 50 -8.94 -5.04 9.73
C GLY A 50 -9.38 -6.38 9.11
N MET A 51 -10.09 -6.35 7.98
CA MET A 51 -10.47 -7.56 7.24
C MET A 51 -9.25 -8.32 6.69
N VAL A 52 -8.23 -7.61 6.22
CA VAL A 52 -6.98 -8.21 5.73
C VAL A 52 -6.23 -8.89 6.88
N ASP A 53 -6.19 -8.27 8.07
CA ASP A 53 -5.55 -8.84 9.26
C ASP A 53 -6.30 -10.10 9.75
N GLU A 54 -7.64 -10.09 9.76
CA GLU A 54 -8.46 -11.27 10.08
C GLU A 54 -8.24 -12.41 9.07
N THR A 55 -8.16 -12.06 7.78
CA THR A 55 -7.88 -13.03 6.71
C THR A 55 -6.49 -13.64 6.90
N GLN A 56 -5.48 -12.83 7.21
CA GLN A 56 -4.12 -13.32 7.49
C GLN A 56 -4.12 -14.30 8.67
N ALA A 57 -4.79 -13.95 9.79
CA ALA A 57 -4.89 -14.83 10.96
C ALA A 57 -5.56 -16.17 10.62
N THR A 58 -6.63 -16.13 9.80
CA THR A 58 -7.34 -17.31 9.32
C THR A 58 -6.46 -18.18 8.40
N VAL A 59 -5.71 -17.56 7.49
CA VAL A 59 -4.75 -18.25 6.62
C VAL A 59 -3.64 -18.91 7.43
N ASP A 60 -3.09 -18.23 8.44
CA ASP A 60 -2.04 -18.78 9.29
C ASP A 60 -2.55 -19.94 10.16
N MET A 61 -3.79 -19.85 10.65
CA MET A 61 -4.44 -20.98 11.33
C MET A 61 -4.63 -22.15 10.36
N SER A 62 -5.06 -21.90 9.13
CA SER A 62 -5.23 -22.92 8.09
C SER A 62 -3.91 -23.62 7.76
N LYS A 63 -2.82 -22.86 7.57
CA LYS A 63 -1.46 -23.42 7.42
C LYS A 63 -1.08 -24.30 8.60
N ARG A 64 -1.35 -23.85 9.84
CA ARG A 64 -1.06 -24.63 11.05
C ARG A 64 -1.84 -25.95 11.06
N VAL A 65 -3.13 -25.93 10.74
CA VAL A 65 -3.98 -27.13 10.68
C VAL A 65 -3.48 -28.08 9.59
N LEU A 66 -3.28 -27.60 8.36
CA LEU A 66 -2.77 -28.42 7.24
C LEU A 66 -1.41 -29.01 7.55
N ARG A 67 -0.50 -28.24 8.14
CA ARG A 67 0.80 -28.74 8.63
C ARG A 67 0.61 -29.83 9.68
N GLY A 68 -0.33 -29.64 10.61
CA GLY A 68 -0.65 -30.61 11.67
C GLY A 68 -1.19 -31.95 11.17
N MET A 69 -1.70 -32.00 9.94
CA MET A 69 -2.12 -33.25 9.29
C MET A 69 -0.94 -34.11 8.82
N THR A 70 0.28 -33.59 8.85
CA THR A 70 1.52 -34.34 8.58
C THR A 70 2.26 -34.64 9.88
N TRP A 71 2.91 -35.82 9.98
CA TRP A 71 3.62 -36.22 11.22
C TRP A 71 4.71 -35.22 11.65
N SER A 72 5.53 -34.75 10.71
CA SER A 72 6.58 -33.78 11.01
C SER A 72 6.02 -32.39 11.35
N GLY A 73 4.91 -32.01 10.73
CA GLY A 73 4.23 -30.76 11.01
C GLY A 73 3.48 -30.74 12.35
N TRP A 74 2.95 -31.89 12.80
CA TRP A 74 2.39 -32.05 14.14
C TRP A 74 3.43 -31.76 15.23
N PHE A 75 4.65 -32.28 15.08
CA PHE A 75 5.73 -32.03 16.04
C PHE A 75 6.12 -30.55 16.08
N TYR A 76 6.24 -29.91 14.92
CA TYR A 76 6.51 -28.48 14.85
C TYR A 76 5.37 -27.64 15.46
N ASN A 77 4.11 -28.01 15.23
CA ASN A 77 2.96 -27.33 15.84
C ASN A 77 3.03 -27.39 17.37
N LYS A 78 3.44 -28.52 17.94
CA LYS A 78 3.58 -28.68 19.40
C LYS A 78 4.64 -27.76 20.00
N LEU A 79 5.67 -27.42 19.21
CA LEU A 79 6.77 -26.53 19.62
C LEU A 79 6.57 -25.06 19.22
N SER A 80 5.53 -24.73 18.45
CA SER A 80 5.27 -23.37 17.97
C SER A 80 3.99 -22.79 18.58
N ALA A 81 4.04 -21.52 18.95
CA ALA A 81 2.87 -20.78 19.41
C ALA A 81 1.74 -20.83 18.37
N ALA A 82 0.51 -20.99 18.83
CA ALA A 82 -0.65 -20.91 17.97
C ALA A 82 -0.86 -19.44 17.53
N PRO A 83 -1.22 -19.18 16.26
CA PRO A 83 -1.67 -17.87 15.84
C PRO A 83 -2.84 -17.43 16.73
N GLN A 84 -2.78 -16.21 17.24
CA GLN A 84 -3.91 -15.64 17.97
C GLN A 84 -4.95 -15.21 16.94
N LEU A 85 -6.05 -15.95 16.83
CA LEU A 85 -7.26 -15.40 16.23
C LEU A 85 -7.76 -14.34 17.20
N SER A 86 -7.72 -13.08 16.80
CA SER A 86 -8.44 -12.03 17.52
C SER A 86 -9.91 -12.42 17.50
N ASN A 87 -10.38 -12.97 18.61
CA ASN A 87 -11.79 -13.30 18.81
C ASN A 87 -12.58 -12.00 19.09
N SER A 88 -12.29 -10.94 18.32
CA SER A 88 -12.98 -9.66 18.37
C SER A 88 -14.25 -9.76 17.54
N LYS A 89 -15.17 -10.62 17.98
CA LYS A 89 -16.59 -10.31 17.87
C LYS A 89 -16.96 -9.34 18.99
N GLU A 90 -16.25 -8.23 19.12
CA GLU A 90 -16.93 -7.03 19.59
C GLU A 90 -17.54 -6.41 18.34
N PRO A 91 -18.87 -6.23 18.27
CA PRO A 91 -19.42 -5.40 17.23
C PRO A 91 -18.68 -4.07 17.30
N HIS A 92 -18.31 -3.51 16.15
CA HIS A 92 -18.00 -2.09 16.05
C HIS A 92 -19.27 -1.29 16.40
N GLU A 93 -19.67 -1.29 17.66
CA GLU A 93 -20.33 -0.15 18.26
C GLU A 93 -19.29 0.95 18.16
N ILE A 94 -19.46 1.78 17.13
CA ILE A 94 -18.97 3.15 17.13
C ILE A 94 -19.23 3.64 18.54
N ALA A 95 -18.16 3.85 19.32
CA ALA A 95 -18.30 4.46 20.63
C ALA A 95 -18.81 5.88 20.37
N MET A 96 -20.13 6.01 20.32
CA MET A 96 -20.92 7.24 20.34
C MET A 96 -20.67 7.88 21.71
N GLY A 97 -19.43 8.27 21.95
CA GLY A 97 -18.99 8.99 23.12
C GLY A 97 -18.91 10.46 22.78
N PHE A 98 -19.14 11.29 23.80
CA PHE A 98 -19.03 12.73 23.72
C PHE A 98 -17.55 13.10 23.57
N ILE A 99 -17.04 13.19 22.34
CA ILE A 99 -15.65 13.54 22.03
C ILE A 99 -15.62 14.99 21.59
N CYS A 100 -14.75 15.81 22.19
CA CYS A 100 -14.48 17.16 21.68
C CYS A 100 -13.61 17.06 20.42
N PRO A 101 -14.08 17.50 19.24
CA PRO A 101 -13.34 17.39 17.99
C PRO A 101 -12.06 18.25 17.97
N GLU A 102 -12.03 19.36 18.72
CA GLU A 102 -10.89 20.27 18.79
C GLU A 102 -9.78 19.74 19.71
N CYS A 103 -10.15 19.13 20.85
CA CYS A 103 -9.17 18.65 21.84
C CYS A 103 -8.89 17.14 21.76
N LYS A 104 -9.68 16.37 21.00
CA LYS A 104 -9.62 14.90 20.90
C LYS A 104 -9.71 14.17 22.26
N VAL A 105 -10.34 14.80 23.25
CA VAL A 105 -10.58 14.21 24.57
C VAL A 105 -11.98 13.58 24.60
N LYS A 106 -12.08 12.38 25.15
CA LYS A 106 -13.33 11.63 25.32
C LYS A 106 -13.94 11.94 26.69
N PHE A 107 -15.21 12.32 26.69
CA PHE A 107 -15.99 12.59 27.90
C PHE A 107 -17.04 11.50 28.14
N GLN A 108 -17.44 11.32 29.40
CA GLN A 108 -18.37 10.26 29.79
C GLN A 108 -19.84 10.67 29.59
N SER A 109 -20.13 11.96 29.45
CA SER A 109 -21.50 12.49 29.30
C SER A 109 -21.54 13.78 28.47
N ALA A 110 -22.73 14.08 27.91
CA ALA A 110 -23.00 15.31 27.16
C ALA A 110 -22.72 16.55 28.01
N ASP A 111 -23.07 16.51 29.29
CA ASP A 111 -22.88 17.63 30.22
C ASP A 111 -21.40 17.93 30.44
N GLN A 112 -20.55 16.90 30.53
CA GLN A 112 -19.09 17.09 30.65
C GLN A 112 -18.49 17.71 29.38
N LEU A 113 -18.97 17.31 28.20
CA LEU A 113 -18.56 17.92 26.94
C LEU A 113 -19.04 19.37 26.84
N GLY A 114 -20.27 19.66 27.28
CA GLY A 114 -20.82 21.02 27.32
C GLY A 114 -20.03 21.93 28.26
N MET A 115 -19.67 21.45 29.45
CA MET A 115 -18.80 22.19 30.39
C MET A 115 -17.40 22.40 29.82
N HIS A 116 -16.86 21.45 29.07
CA HIS A 116 -15.57 21.62 28.40
C HIS A 116 -15.64 22.71 27.33
N TYR A 117 -16.70 22.75 26.52
CA TYR A 117 -16.93 23.80 25.53
C TYR A 117 -17.05 25.19 26.16
N GLY A 118 -17.85 25.34 27.22
CA GLY A 118 -18.02 26.63 27.91
C GLY A 118 -16.75 27.15 28.59
N ASN A 119 -15.84 26.26 29.02
CA ASN A 119 -14.62 26.67 29.71
C ASN A 119 -13.41 26.87 28.79
N VAL A 120 -13.32 26.09 27.71
CA VAL A 120 -12.13 26.06 26.83
C VAL A 120 -12.35 26.79 25.51
N HIS A 121 -13.59 26.83 25.02
CA HIS A 121 -13.91 27.33 23.68
C HIS A 121 -14.84 28.55 23.67
N GLU A 122 -15.33 29.02 24.83
CA GLU A 122 -16.11 30.26 24.90
C GLU A 122 -15.18 31.49 25.07
N PRO A 123 -15.14 32.42 24.10
CA PRO A 123 -14.37 33.64 24.26
C PRO A 123 -15.12 34.58 25.22
N THR A 124 -14.50 34.89 26.37
CA THR A 124 -14.97 35.91 27.32
C THR A 124 -15.16 37.25 26.61
N SER A 125 -16.39 37.51 26.16
CA SER A 125 -16.86 38.81 25.71
C SER A 125 -17.66 39.46 26.84
N SER A 126 -17.24 40.66 27.20
CA SER A 126 -17.93 41.70 27.99
C SER A 126 -17.71 41.75 29.53
N LYS A 127 -16.81 42.67 29.91
CA LYS A 127 -16.93 43.67 30.99
C LYS A 127 -15.84 44.70 30.66
N GLU A 128 -16.14 45.90 30.19
CA GLU A 128 -16.51 47.04 31.02
C GLU A 128 -17.24 48.16 30.24
N ARG A 129 -18.08 48.90 30.97
CA ARG A 129 -18.87 50.06 30.54
C ARG A 129 -18.05 51.37 30.62
N SER A 130 -18.33 52.25 29.66
CA SER A 130 -18.17 53.71 29.46
C SER A 130 -18.05 54.66 30.69
N PRO A 131 -18.00 56.03 30.54
CA PRO A 131 -17.49 56.96 29.50
C PRO A 131 -16.64 58.14 30.10
N LEU A 132 -16.10 59.07 29.29
CA LEU A 132 -16.10 60.53 29.59
C LEU A 132 -15.62 61.43 28.42
N ASN A 133 -16.29 62.59 28.34
CA ASN A 133 -16.18 63.70 27.37
C ASN A 133 -14.83 64.43 27.35
N LEU A 134 -14.49 65.09 26.23
CA LEU A 134 -14.21 66.53 26.24
C LEU A 134 -14.18 67.19 24.85
N VAL A 135 -14.68 68.42 24.88
CA VAL A 135 -15.00 69.37 23.82
C VAL A 135 -13.76 70.10 23.32
N GLY A 136 -13.69 70.38 22.02
CA GLY A 136 -12.78 71.38 21.43
C GLY A 136 -13.40 72.00 20.17
N LYS A 137 -13.78 73.28 20.24
CA LYS A 137 -14.34 74.09 19.14
C LYS A 137 -13.24 74.56 18.16
N ARG A 138 -13.52 74.43 16.85
CA ARG A 138 -13.31 75.31 15.65
C ARG A 138 -12.28 76.47 15.68
N PRO A 139 -11.68 76.90 14.54
CA PRO A 139 -12.41 77.25 13.31
C PRO A 139 -11.76 76.95 11.94
N ASP A 140 -12.58 77.25 10.93
CA ASP A 140 -12.43 77.32 9.47
C ASP A 140 -11.04 77.28 8.84
N ASN A 141 -10.93 76.42 7.81
CA ASN A 141 -10.40 76.84 6.51
C ASN A 141 -10.99 75.94 5.40
N GLY A 142 -12.09 76.41 4.82
CA GLY A 142 -12.65 75.86 3.59
C GLY A 142 -11.87 76.38 2.39
N HIS A 143 -11.24 75.46 1.66
CA HIS A 143 -11.01 75.45 0.20
C HIS A 143 -9.72 74.66 -0.09
N LEU A 144 -9.80 73.32 -0.10
CA LEU A 144 -8.90 72.39 -0.81
C LEU A 144 -9.22 70.89 -0.54
N GLN A 145 -10.38 70.56 0.04
CA GLN A 145 -10.65 69.21 0.58
C GLN A 145 -11.77 68.48 -0.16
N GLN A 146 -11.72 68.45 -1.49
CA GLN A 146 -12.66 67.65 -2.29
C GLN A 146 -11.98 66.67 -3.26
N GLN A 147 -10.66 66.73 -3.42
CA GLN A 147 -9.90 65.74 -4.20
C GLN A 147 -9.24 64.63 -3.34
N ASN A 148 -8.93 64.87 -2.06
CA ASN A 148 -8.32 63.83 -1.20
C ASN A 148 -9.32 62.81 -0.62
N ARG A 149 -10.61 63.16 -0.49
CA ARG A 149 -11.63 62.24 0.07
C ARG A 149 -11.92 61.02 -0.81
N ALA A 150 -11.78 61.15 -2.13
CA ALA A 150 -12.03 60.06 -3.06
C ALA A 150 -10.87 59.05 -3.10
N VAL A 151 -9.64 59.48 -2.78
CA VAL A 151 -8.46 58.60 -2.71
C VAL A 151 -8.46 57.84 -1.38
N GLU A 152 -8.73 58.52 -0.26
CA GLU A 152 -8.91 57.88 1.06
C GLU A 152 -10.05 56.84 1.06
N SER A 153 -11.15 57.12 0.35
CA SER A 153 -12.28 56.19 0.18
C SER A 153 -11.88 54.88 -0.51
N ILE A 154 -11.06 54.93 -1.56
CA ILE A 154 -10.67 53.72 -2.32
C ILE A 154 -9.62 52.89 -1.56
N GLU A 155 -8.73 53.55 -0.81
CA GLU A 155 -7.75 52.90 0.06
C GLU A 155 -8.42 52.21 1.26
N ASP A 156 -9.39 52.87 1.92
CA ASP A 156 -10.13 52.31 3.05
C ASP A 156 -10.98 51.08 2.63
N ILE A 157 -11.52 51.10 1.41
CA ILE A 157 -12.24 49.96 0.83
C ILE A 157 -11.27 48.81 0.48
N HIS A 158 -10.05 49.09 -0.02
CA HIS A 158 -9.02 48.06 -0.26
C HIS A 158 -8.54 47.41 1.04
N ASP A 159 -8.26 48.21 2.06
CA ASP A 159 -7.80 47.71 3.35
C ASP A 159 -8.86 46.85 4.02
N LYS A 160 -10.14 47.23 3.89
CA LYS A 160 -11.26 46.41 4.34
C LYS A 160 -11.33 45.08 3.60
N PHE A 161 -11.17 45.06 2.29
CA PHE A 161 -11.14 43.82 1.51
C PHE A 161 -10.00 42.89 1.94
N LEU A 162 -8.79 43.42 2.10
CA LEU A 162 -7.65 42.62 2.55
C LEU A 162 -7.89 42.05 3.94
N ARG A 163 -8.48 42.83 4.85
CA ARG A 163 -8.89 42.35 6.18
C ARG A 163 -9.98 41.28 6.14
N ASP A 164 -10.93 41.36 5.20
CA ASP A 164 -12.02 40.39 5.06
C ASP A 164 -11.56 39.08 4.38
N LEU A 165 -10.51 39.16 3.54
CA LEU A 165 -9.99 38.03 2.76
C LEU A 165 -8.85 37.29 3.47
N GLU A 166 -8.04 38.00 4.26
CA GLU A 166 -6.96 37.42 5.09
C GLU A 166 -7.41 36.20 5.94
N PRO A 167 -8.50 36.27 6.73
CA PRO A 167 -8.93 35.12 7.55
C PRO A 167 -9.40 33.95 6.69
N GLN A 168 -10.03 34.20 5.54
CA GLN A 168 -10.52 33.15 4.65
C GLN A 168 -9.37 32.44 3.93
N LEU A 169 -8.34 33.18 3.51
CA LEU A 169 -7.12 32.58 2.97
C LEU A 169 -6.33 31.81 4.02
N ALA A 170 -6.27 32.32 5.26
CA ALA A 170 -5.62 31.61 6.36
C ALA A 170 -6.32 30.28 6.64
N GLU A 171 -7.66 30.26 6.66
CA GLU A 171 -8.44 29.03 6.80
C GLU A 171 -8.21 28.09 5.61
N LEU A 172 -8.23 28.60 4.37
CA LEU A 172 -8.01 27.78 3.17
C LEU A 172 -6.63 27.15 3.16
N LYS A 173 -5.60 27.89 3.58
CA LYS A 173 -4.24 27.38 3.76
C LYS A 173 -4.21 26.27 4.82
N LEU A 174 -4.84 26.48 5.98
CA LEU A 174 -4.91 25.47 7.05
C LEU A 174 -5.60 24.19 6.55
N GLN A 175 -6.75 24.32 5.88
CA GLN A 175 -7.47 23.19 5.30
C GLN A 175 -6.62 22.47 4.24
N SER A 176 -5.92 23.22 3.38
CA SER A 176 -5.05 22.64 2.34
C SER A 176 -3.90 21.84 2.94
N LEU A 177 -3.27 22.33 4.02
CA LEU A 177 -2.23 21.60 4.74
C LEU A 177 -2.78 20.34 5.43
N ALA A 178 -3.95 20.44 6.05
CA ALA A 178 -4.61 19.30 6.69
C ALA A 178 -4.97 18.22 5.66
N LEU A 179 -5.56 18.61 4.52
CA LEU A 179 -5.87 17.72 3.40
C LEU A 179 -4.61 17.04 2.86
N GLY A 180 -3.52 17.81 2.68
CA GLY A 180 -2.22 17.25 2.26
C GLY A 180 -1.73 16.16 3.22
N SER A 181 -1.68 16.46 4.52
CA SER A 181 -1.25 15.49 5.53
C SER A 181 -2.13 14.24 5.62
N ALA A 182 -3.45 14.39 5.41
CA ALA A 182 -4.39 13.28 5.39
C ALA A 182 -4.18 12.39 4.15
N LEU A 183 -3.93 12.99 2.99
CA LEU A 183 -3.59 12.26 1.77
C LEU A 183 -2.27 11.50 1.90
N ASP A 184 -1.24 12.12 2.49
CA ASP A 184 0.03 11.45 2.76
C ASP A 184 -0.17 10.24 3.68
N THR A 185 -0.98 10.40 4.73
CA THR A 185 -1.35 9.29 5.63
C THR A 185 -2.11 8.17 4.91
N HIS A 186 -3.04 8.52 4.01
CA HIS A 186 -3.76 7.54 3.20
C HIS A 186 -2.85 6.79 2.25
N ASN A 187 -1.89 7.47 1.62
CA ASN A 187 -0.92 6.83 0.73
C ASN A 187 -0.07 5.81 1.50
N GLU A 188 0.44 6.19 2.68
CA GLU A 188 1.17 5.25 3.54
C GLU A 188 0.30 4.07 4.03
N GLN A 189 -0.98 4.30 4.29
CA GLN A 189 -1.93 3.23 4.62
C GLN A 189 -2.16 2.29 3.43
N LEU A 190 -2.33 2.82 2.22
CA LEU A 190 -2.51 2.05 1.00
C LEU A 190 -1.28 1.19 0.69
N ASP A 191 -0.07 1.73 0.79
CA ASP A 191 1.17 0.99 0.57
C ASP A 191 1.31 -0.19 1.55
N ARG A 192 0.99 0.05 2.83
CA ARG A 192 0.97 -1.02 3.85
C ARG A 192 -0.10 -2.06 3.52
N LEU A 193 -1.30 -1.63 3.14
CA LEU A 193 -2.41 -2.52 2.82
C LEU A 193 -2.10 -3.37 1.58
N ASP A 194 -1.52 -2.80 0.53
CA ASP A 194 -1.09 -3.52 -0.67
C ASP A 194 -0.04 -4.59 -0.33
N SER A 195 0.97 -4.23 0.48
CA SER A 195 1.98 -5.17 0.94
C SER A 195 1.40 -6.32 1.79
N LYS A 196 0.36 -6.05 2.61
CA LYS A 196 -0.36 -7.05 3.39
C LYS A 196 -1.20 -7.96 2.50
N ILE A 197 -1.98 -7.40 1.55
CA ILE A 197 -2.77 -8.16 0.58
C ILE A 197 -1.88 -9.09 -0.22
N GLY A 198 -0.74 -8.60 -0.72
CA GLY A 198 0.22 -9.43 -1.46
C GLY A 198 0.70 -10.65 -0.66
N ARG A 199 0.96 -10.47 0.64
CA ARG A 199 1.32 -11.56 1.57
C ARG A 199 0.17 -12.55 1.78
N VAL A 200 -1.01 -12.05 2.15
CA VAL A 200 -2.22 -12.88 2.37
C VAL A 200 -2.53 -13.71 1.14
N HIS A 201 -2.53 -13.09 -0.04
CA HIS A 201 -2.84 -13.75 -1.30
C HIS A 201 -1.82 -14.86 -1.62
N HIS A 202 -0.53 -14.57 -1.47
CA HIS A 202 0.52 -15.57 -1.66
C HIS A 202 0.39 -16.76 -0.69
N ASP A 203 0.06 -16.47 0.57
CA ASP A 203 -0.09 -17.48 1.60
C ASP A 203 -1.36 -18.32 1.42
N MET A 204 -2.46 -17.70 0.97
CA MET A 204 -3.71 -18.39 0.64
C MET A 204 -3.50 -19.36 -0.53
N LYS A 205 -2.71 -18.99 -1.55
CA LYS A 205 -2.33 -19.90 -2.64
C LYS A 205 -1.62 -21.16 -2.11
N LYS A 206 -0.66 -21.00 -1.19
CA LYS A 206 0.04 -22.14 -0.56
C LYS A 206 -0.93 -23.08 0.16
N VAL A 207 -1.85 -22.51 0.93
CA VAL A 207 -2.89 -23.26 1.66
C VAL A 207 -3.76 -24.05 0.68
N GLY A 208 -4.22 -23.44 -0.41
CA GLY A 208 -5.02 -24.12 -1.44
C GLY A 208 -4.28 -25.31 -2.08
N ILE A 209 -3.01 -25.14 -2.40
CA ILE A 209 -2.18 -26.21 -2.98
C ILE A 209 -1.98 -27.35 -1.98
N GLN A 210 -1.66 -27.03 -0.71
CA GLN A 210 -1.50 -28.04 0.33
C GLN A 210 -2.81 -28.80 0.62
N ALA A 211 -3.95 -28.11 0.62
CA ALA A 211 -5.26 -28.73 0.79
C ALA A 211 -5.57 -29.70 -0.35
N ASN A 212 -5.37 -29.29 -1.61
CA ASN A 212 -5.57 -30.16 -2.77
C ASN A 212 -4.68 -31.41 -2.72
N LYS A 213 -3.45 -31.29 -2.22
CA LYS A 213 -2.53 -32.41 -2.03
C LYS A 213 -3.04 -33.40 -0.97
N ILE A 214 -3.57 -32.93 0.15
CA ILE A 214 -4.12 -33.79 1.22
C ILE A 214 -5.37 -34.53 0.75
N MET A 215 -6.17 -33.91 -0.13
CA MET A 215 -7.35 -34.54 -0.71
C MET A 215 -7.04 -35.67 -1.71
N GLY A 216 -5.76 -35.93 -2.01
CA GLY A 216 -5.35 -37.08 -2.83
C GLY A 216 -5.78 -37.02 -4.30
N LYS A 217 -6.24 -35.86 -4.79
CA LYS A 217 -6.55 -35.67 -6.20
C LYS A 217 -5.26 -35.72 -7.00
N LYS A 218 -5.09 -36.76 -7.83
CA LYS A 218 -4.01 -36.82 -8.82
C LYS A 218 -4.30 -35.79 -9.92
N VAL A 219 -3.70 -34.62 -9.78
CA VAL A 219 -3.75 -33.58 -10.82
C VAL A 219 -2.70 -33.92 -11.89
N PRO A 220 -3.07 -34.00 -13.17
CA PRO A 220 -2.13 -34.34 -14.23
C PRO A 220 -1.06 -33.24 -14.42
N ALA A 221 0.15 -33.65 -14.78
CA ALA A 221 1.20 -32.73 -15.20
C ALA A 221 1.00 -32.36 -16.68
N ILE A 222 0.92 -31.06 -16.97
CA ILE A 222 0.66 -30.53 -18.31
C ILE A 222 1.90 -29.77 -18.78
N PHE A 223 2.48 -30.21 -19.90
CA PHE A 223 3.60 -29.51 -20.53
C PHE A 223 3.16 -28.13 -21.04
N ARG A 224 4.00 -27.11 -20.84
CA ARG A 224 3.73 -25.74 -21.27
C ARG A 224 4.71 -25.25 -22.32
N PHE A 225 6.00 -25.21 -22.00
CA PHE A 225 7.04 -24.69 -22.88
C PHE A 225 8.43 -25.15 -22.45
N ARG A 226 9.42 -24.94 -23.32
CA ARG A 226 10.85 -25.14 -23.02
C ARG A 226 11.51 -23.85 -22.54
N CYS A 227 12.34 -23.95 -21.51
CA CYS A 227 12.98 -22.80 -20.89
C CYS A 227 14.40 -23.07 -20.41
N ALA A 228 15.13 -21.98 -20.15
CA ALA A 228 16.38 -21.98 -19.42
C ALA A 228 16.31 -20.95 -18.28
N PHE A 229 16.99 -21.21 -17.17
CA PHE A 229 17.04 -20.31 -16.03
C PHE A 229 18.37 -19.56 -16.03
N GLN A 230 18.31 -18.24 -16.14
CA GLN A 230 19.47 -17.37 -15.97
C GLN A 230 19.39 -16.70 -14.60
N GLU A 231 20.38 -16.90 -13.73
CA GLU A 231 20.46 -16.16 -12.48
C GLU A 231 20.93 -14.72 -12.76
N VAL A 232 20.24 -13.74 -12.16
CA VAL A 232 20.36 -12.33 -12.56
C VAL A 232 21.68 -11.70 -12.12
N GLN A 233 22.23 -12.06 -10.95
CA GLN A 233 23.43 -11.42 -10.42
C GLN A 233 24.71 -11.88 -11.13
N THR A 234 24.82 -13.19 -11.37
CA THR A 234 25.96 -13.84 -11.99
C THR A 234 25.84 -13.90 -13.52
N GLY A 235 24.63 -13.80 -14.05
CA GLY A 235 24.35 -13.97 -15.48
C GLY A 235 24.46 -15.42 -15.96
N LYS A 236 24.79 -16.36 -15.06
CA LYS A 236 25.00 -17.77 -15.39
C LYS A 236 23.68 -18.51 -15.49
N PHE A 237 23.64 -19.49 -16.37
CA PHE A 237 22.54 -20.41 -16.56
C PHE A 237 22.63 -21.60 -15.59
N LEU A 238 21.47 -22.00 -15.09
CA LEU A 238 21.30 -23.23 -14.34
C LEU A 238 21.52 -24.43 -15.26
N ARG A 239 22.38 -25.36 -14.82
CA ARG A 239 22.76 -26.53 -15.57
C ARG A 239 22.61 -27.80 -14.75
N ASP A 240 22.08 -28.84 -15.39
CA ASP A 240 22.11 -30.21 -14.94
C ASP A 240 23.48 -30.87 -15.23
N VAL A 241 24.29 -30.97 -14.18
CA VAL A 241 25.58 -31.64 -14.20
C VAL A 241 25.45 -32.94 -13.40
N ASP A 242 25.03 -34.00 -14.07
CA ASP A 242 24.90 -35.35 -13.53
C ASP A 242 23.98 -35.41 -12.29
N GLY A 243 22.86 -34.69 -12.36
CA GLY A 243 21.88 -34.59 -11.29
C GLY A 243 22.15 -33.47 -10.28
N GLU A 244 23.26 -32.74 -10.42
CA GLU A 244 23.54 -31.51 -9.67
C GLU A 244 22.99 -30.30 -10.42
N ALA A 245 22.29 -29.42 -9.69
CA ALA A 245 21.77 -28.16 -10.21
C ALA A 245 22.77 -27.03 -9.90
N LEU A 246 23.58 -26.64 -10.89
CA LEU A 246 24.69 -25.69 -10.72
C LEU A 246 24.55 -24.46 -11.62
N LEU A 247 24.98 -23.30 -11.14
CA LEU A 247 25.09 -22.08 -11.93
C LEU A 247 26.47 -22.01 -12.60
N SER A 248 26.62 -22.62 -13.76
CA SER A 248 27.97 -22.83 -14.34
C SER A 248 28.16 -22.37 -15.78
N ALA A 249 27.10 -22.02 -16.51
CA ALA A 249 27.20 -21.77 -17.94
C ALA A 249 26.92 -20.30 -18.28
N ASP A 250 27.80 -19.65 -19.04
CA ASP A 250 27.60 -18.25 -19.46
C ASP A 250 26.60 -18.11 -20.62
N ILE A 251 26.39 -19.20 -21.35
CA ILE A 251 25.43 -19.31 -22.46
C ILE A 251 24.61 -20.59 -22.30
N VAL A 252 23.46 -20.68 -22.97
CA VAL A 252 22.65 -21.90 -22.98
C VAL A 252 23.42 -23.03 -23.68
N VAL A 253 23.85 -24.02 -22.90
CA VAL A 253 24.55 -25.22 -23.38
C VAL A 253 23.78 -26.49 -22.99
N ASP A 254 24.28 -27.65 -23.41
CA ASP A 254 23.72 -28.93 -23.00
C ASP A 254 23.61 -29.07 -21.47
N GLY A 255 22.42 -29.47 -21.01
CA GLY A 255 22.01 -29.50 -19.61
C GLY A 255 21.39 -28.21 -19.06
N CYS A 256 21.32 -27.11 -19.82
CA CYS A 256 20.67 -25.87 -19.36
C CYS A 256 19.17 -25.79 -19.69
N THR A 257 18.66 -26.72 -20.49
CA THR A 257 17.29 -26.70 -20.99
C THR A 257 16.36 -27.54 -20.15
N PHE A 258 15.23 -26.96 -19.78
CA PHE A 258 14.18 -27.57 -18.98
C PHE A 258 12.83 -27.45 -19.66
N ARG A 259 12.01 -28.50 -19.56
CA ARG A 259 10.60 -28.49 -19.91
C ARG A 259 9.79 -28.06 -18.70
N ALA A 260 8.99 -27.01 -18.87
CA ALA A 260 8.12 -26.51 -17.83
C ALA A 260 6.77 -27.24 -17.87
N TYR A 261 6.33 -27.72 -16.73
CA TYR A 261 5.05 -28.40 -16.50
C TYR A 261 4.25 -27.67 -15.44
N THR A 262 2.93 -27.64 -15.57
CA THR A 262 2.01 -27.21 -14.49
C THR A 262 1.20 -28.38 -13.99
N LEU A 263 0.74 -28.33 -12.74
CA LEU A 263 -0.24 -29.29 -12.22
C LEU A 263 -1.66 -28.88 -12.61
N GLY A 264 -2.17 -29.36 -13.74
CA GLY A 264 -3.49 -28.99 -14.26
C GLY A 264 -3.47 -27.67 -15.04
N ASP A 265 -4.67 -27.25 -15.49
CA ASP A 265 -4.82 -26.18 -16.48
C ASP A 265 -4.56 -24.77 -15.93
N ASP A 266 -4.83 -24.52 -14.64
CA ASP A 266 -4.75 -23.19 -14.02
C ASP A 266 -3.93 -23.18 -12.71
N SER A 267 -2.90 -24.01 -12.63
CA SER A 267 -2.05 -24.07 -11.44
C SER A 267 -0.81 -23.21 -11.55
N ASP A 268 -0.61 -22.37 -10.54
CA ASP A 268 0.64 -21.62 -10.30
C ASP A 268 1.80 -22.51 -9.84
N VAL A 269 1.60 -23.84 -9.79
CA VAL A 269 2.62 -24.82 -9.39
C VAL A 269 3.32 -25.36 -10.61
N TRP A 270 4.62 -25.08 -10.68
CA TRP A 270 5.51 -25.43 -11.76
C TRP A 270 6.45 -26.55 -11.38
N GLY A 271 6.73 -27.42 -12.35
CA GLY A 271 7.75 -28.45 -12.30
C GLY A 271 8.63 -28.32 -13.53
N PHE A 272 9.94 -28.52 -13.36
CA PHE A 272 10.92 -28.31 -14.42
C PHE A 272 11.70 -29.59 -14.66
N GLN A 273 11.53 -30.20 -15.82
CA GLN A 273 12.22 -31.44 -16.18
C GLN A 273 13.42 -31.14 -17.08
N SER A 274 14.61 -31.59 -16.68
CA SER A 274 15.81 -31.46 -17.52
C SER A 274 15.65 -32.29 -18.79
N GLU A 275 15.94 -31.68 -19.94
CA GLU A 275 15.93 -32.43 -21.22
C GLU A 275 17.10 -33.41 -21.33
N LYS A 276 18.19 -33.17 -20.59
CA LYS A 276 19.39 -34.02 -20.62
C LYS A 276 19.16 -35.33 -19.87
N SER A 277 18.70 -35.25 -18.63
CA SER A 277 18.54 -36.43 -17.75
C SER A 277 17.12 -36.98 -17.71
N SER A 278 16.13 -36.25 -18.26
CA SER A 278 14.70 -36.51 -18.09
C SER A 278 14.22 -36.52 -16.63
N ASN A 279 15.04 -36.01 -15.71
CA ASN A 279 14.67 -35.88 -14.31
C ASN A 279 14.16 -34.47 -14.01
N PHE A 280 13.25 -34.37 -13.06
CA PHE A 280 12.75 -33.13 -12.50
C PHE A 280 13.79 -32.47 -11.58
N LEU A 281 13.90 -31.16 -11.73
CA LEU A 281 14.49 -30.25 -10.76
C LEU A 281 13.66 -30.32 -9.48
N GLY A 282 14.33 -30.44 -8.35
CA GLY A 282 13.71 -30.54 -7.04
C GLY A 282 14.69 -30.20 -5.93
N ILE A 283 14.27 -30.45 -4.71
CA ILE A 283 15.11 -30.29 -3.52
C ILE A 283 15.34 -31.64 -2.84
N ASN A 284 16.54 -31.85 -2.32
CA ASN A 284 16.79 -33.00 -1.45
C ASN A 284 16.39 -32.71 0.00
N ARG A 285 16.46 -33.74 0.86
CA ARG A 285 16.13 -33.65 2.30
C ARG A 285 16.95 -32.60 3.06
N TYR A 286 18.11 -32.22 2.54
CA TYR A 286 18.99 -31.20 3.12
C TYR A 286 18.77 -29.80 2.55
N GLY A 287 17.78 -29.62 1.66
CA GLY A 287 17.45 -28.33 1.06
C GLY A 287 18.42 -27.88 -0.03
N ASN A 288 19.21 -28.79 -0.62
CA ASN A 288 20.00 -28.47 -1.81
C ASN A 288 19.18 -28.76 -3.06
N LEU A 289 19.34 -27.92 -4.08
CA LEU A 289 18.69 -28.10 -5.38
C LEU A 289 19.38 -29.23 -6.15
N LYS A 290 18.59 -30.13 -6.75
CA LYS A 290 19.06 -31.32 -7.50
C LYS A 290 18.17 -31.58 -8.70
N VAL A 291 18.69 -32.28 -9.71
CA VAL A 291 17.95 -32.73 -10.90
C VAL A 291 17.85 -34.26 -10.90
N GLN A 292 17.13 -34.79 -9.92
CA GLN A 292 17.05 -36.24 -9.65
C GLN A 292 15.61 -36.74 -9.45
N GLY A 293 14.61 -35.86 -9.54
CA GLY A 293 13.21 -36.24 -9.36
C GLY A 293 12.74 -37.09 -10.53
N VAL A 294 12.36 -38.34 -10.29
CA VAL A 294 11.84 -39.22 -11.36
C VAL A 294 10.44 -38.76 -11.82
N ASP A 295 9.69 -38.15 -10.91
CA ASP A 295 8.30 -37.72 -11.10
C ASP A 295 8.09 -36.30 -10.57
N PHE A 296 7.03 -35.64 -11.04
CA PHE A 296 6.63 -34.30 -10.59
C PHE A 296 5.89 -34.36 -9.24
N ASN A 297 6.62 -34.73 -8.19
CA ASN A 297 6.13 -34.83 -6.84
C ASN A 297 6.38 -33.54 -6.05
N SER A 298 6.19 -33.62 -4.74
CA SER A 298 6.14 -32.46 -3.87
C SER A 298 7.46 -31.68 -3.78
N TYR A 299 8.60 -32.35 -3.88
CA TYR A 299 9.91 -31.70 -3.79
C TYR A 299 10.33 -31.03 -5.10
N GLU A 300 9.61 -31.34 -6.17
CA GLU A 300 9.78 -30.85 -7.53
C GLU A 300 8.78 -29.72 -7.86
N GLN A 301 7.95 -29.33 -6.89
CA GLN A 301 6.91 -28.30 -7.01
C GLN A 301 7.40 -26.92 -6.56
N PHE A 302 7.37 -25.98 -7.49
CA PHE A 302 7.78 -24.60 -7.30
C PHE A 302 6.66 -23.62 -7.62
N LEU A 303 6.62 -22.50 -6.89
CA LEU A 303 5.87 -21.32 -7.29
C LEU A 303 6.82 -20.34 -7.97
N VAL A 304 6.36 -19.79 -9.09
CA VAL A 304 7.11 -18.85 -9.92
C VAL A 304 6.20 -17.67 -10.22
N GLU A 305 6.63 -16.45 -9.90
CA GLU A 305 5.87 -15.24 -10.25
C GLU A 305 6.14 -14.86 -11.72
N SER A 306 5.11 -14.40 -12.44
CA SER A 306 5.21 -13.91 -13.82
C SER A 306 5.80 -12.49 -13.87
N LYS A 307 7.09 -12.37 -13.59
CA LYS A 307 7.88 -11.12 -13.65
C LYS A 307 9.15 -11.33 -14.49
N ALA A 308 9.73 -10.23 -14.98
CA ALA A 308 10.95 -10.28 -15.79
C ALA A 308 12.15 -10.94 -15.07
N SER A 309 12.22 -10.75 -13.76
CA SER A 309 13.03 -11.56 -12.85
C SER A 309 12.14 -12.03 -11.69
N THR A 310 12.32 -13.28 -11.30
CA THR A 310 11.40 -13.93 -10.35
C THR A 310 12.17 -14.79 -9.35
N PRO A 311 11.87 -14.70 -8.04
CA PRO A 311 12.35 -15.66 -7.07
C PRO A 311 11.56 -16.97 -7.20
N ILE A 312 12.25 -18.09 -7.04
CA ILE A 312 11.64 -19.42 -7.11
C ILE A 312 11.36 -19.91 -5.69
N PHE A 313 10.13 -20.34 -5.43
CA PHE A 313 9.71 -20.83 -4.11
C PHE A 313 9.39 -22.32 -4.14
N CYS A 314 10.06 -23.14 -3.35
CA CYS A 314 9.75 -24.56 -3.19
C CYS A 314 8.73 -24.76 -2.05
N LEU A 315 7.61 -25.42 -2.34
CA LEU A 315 6.51 -25.64 -1.39
C LEU A 315 6.85 -26.65 -0.27
N SER A 316 7.70 -27.63 -0.54
CA SER A 316 7.91 -28.79 0.34
C SER A 316 9.11 -28.71 1.26
N SER A 317 9.84 -27.58 1.23
CA SER A 317 10.96 -27.35 2.15
C SER A 317 10.52 -26.94 3.55
N TYR A 318 11.47 -26.93 4.49
CA TYR A 318 11.30 -26.41 5.86
C TYR A 318 10.04 -26.91 6.57
N PHE A 319 9.80 -28.23 6.54
CA PHE A 319 8.67 -28.86 7.23
C PHE A 319 7.30 -28.28 6.81
N GLY A 320 7.14 -27.98 5.52
CA GLY A 320 5.89 -27.48 4.94
C GLY A 320 5.68 -25.98 5.06
N LEU A 321 6.67 -25.23 5.57
CA LEU A 321 6.69 -23.76 5.49
C LEU A 321 7.08 -23.28 4.08
N GLY A 322 7.72 -24.15 3.30
CA GLY A 322 8.32 -23.79 2.03
C GLY A 322 9.54 -22.89 2.19
N GLY A 323 10.12 -22.49 1.06
CA GLY A 323 11.44 -21.88 1.06
C GLY A 323 11.85 -21.33 -0.29
N TRP A 324 12.66 -20.27 -0.25
CA TRP A 324 13.16 -19.58 -1.42
C TRP A 324 14.45 -20.23 -1.90
N VAL A 325 14.61 -20.36 -3.21
CA VAL A 325 15.91 -20.72 -3.79
C VAL A 325 16.88 -19.57 -3.58
N ALA A 326 18.08 -19.87 -3.10
CA ALA A 326 19.15 -18.92 -2.84
C ALA A 326 20.51 -19.48 -3.25
N VAL A 327 21.48 -18.60 -3.51
CA VAL A 327 22.85 -19.01 -3.81
C VAL A 327 23.59 -19.27 -2.49
N LYS A 328 24.15 -20.48 -2.36
CA LYS A 328 24.94 -20.92 -1.21
C LYS A 328 26.36 -20.37 -1.35
N GLU A 329 26.49 -19.07 -1.07
CA GLU A 329 27.69 -18.24 -1.20
C GLU A 329 28.13 -17.99 -2.65
N PRO A 330 28.65 -16.79 -2.99
CA PRO A 330 28.98 -16.41 -4.38
C PRO A 330 30.04 -17.30 -5.03
N VAL A 331 30.85 -17.98 -4.23
CA VAL A 331 32.03 -18.73 -4.70
C VAL A 331 31.67 -20.14 -5.16
N ASN A 332 30.57 -20.72 -4.66
CA ASN A 332 30.32 -22.15 -4.80
C ASN A 332 29.36 -22.52 -5.93
N ASP A 333 28.77 -21.53 -6.63
CA ASP A 333 27.81 -21.72 -7.75
C ASP A 333 26.65 -22.70 -7.44
N LYS A 334 26.42 -22.99 -6.15
CA LYS A 334 25.48 -24.00 -5.66
C LYS A 334 24.22 -23.33 -5.16
N LEU A 335 23.09 -23.96 -5.43
CA LEU A 335 21.78 -23.50 -4.97
C LEU A 335 21.33 -24.25 -3.72
N THR A 336 20.80 -23.48 -2.76
CA THR A 336 20.21 -23.95 -1.51
C THR A 336 18.81 -23.37 -1.36
N ILE A 337 18.06 -23.89 -0.40
CA ILE A 337 16.78 -23.31 0.02
C ILE A 337 16.99 -22.58 1.34
N ILE A 338 16.48 -21.35 1.42
CA ILE A 338 16.33 -20.57 2.66
C ILE A 338 14.87 -20.55 3.11
N ARG A 339 14.63 -20.33 4.40
CA ARG A 339 13.27 -20.39 4.98
C ARG A 339 12.34 -19.41 4.27
N GLY A 340 11.15 -19.89 3.91
CA GLY A 340 10.14 -19.19 3.12
C GLY A 340 9.38 -18.08 3.85
N SER A 341 10.07 -17.19 4.55
CA SER A 341 9.48 -16.04 5.23
C SER A 341 9.64 -14.76 4.41
N PRO A 342 8.80 -13.73 4.63
CA PRO A 342 8.90 -12.45 3.93
C PRO A 342 10.26 -11.77 4.11
N GLU A 343 10.86 -11.89 5.29
CA GLU A 343 12.14 -11.26 5.65
C GLU A 343 13.31 -11.86 4.88
N ASN A 344 13.19 -13.13 4.48
CA ASN A 344 14.20 -13.85 3.71
C ASN A 344 14.00 -13.72 2.19
N LYS A 345 12.84 -13.24 1.72
CA LYS A 345 12.56 -13.08 0.29
C LYS A 345 13.60 -12.19 -0.42
N PRO A 346 14.08 -11.07 0.16
CA PRO A 346 15.13 -10.26 -0.46
C PRO A 346 16.46 -10.99 -0.63
N ALA A 347 16.75 -12.01 0.20
CA ALA A 347 17.95 -12.83 0.08
C ALA A 347 17.80 -13.99 -0.93
N ALA A 348 16.64 -14.12 -1.57
CA ALA A 348 16.41 -15.14 -2.59
C ALA A 348 17.19 -14.83 -3.88
N ALA A 349 17.64 -15.89 -4.54
CA ALA A 349 18.17 -15.80 -5.89
C ALA A 349 17.05 -15.43 -6.86
N HIS A 350 17.35 -14.52 -7.79
CA HIS A 350 16.40 -14.06 -8.79
C HIS A 350 16.78 -14.67 -10.13
N PHE A 351 15.78 -15.22 -10.81
CA PHE A 351 15.97 -15.89 -12.09
C PHE A 351 15.18 -15.19 -13.17
N ARG A 352 15.79 -15.06 -14.35
CA ARG A 352 15.09 -14.80 -15.60
C ARG A 352 14.81 -16.14 -16.25
N ILE A 353 13.54 -16.43 -16.48
CA ILE A 353 13.13 -17.63 -17.21
C ILE A 353 13.10 -17.26 -18.69
N VAL A 354 14.07 -17.77 -19.44
CA VAL A 354 14.19 -17.53 -20.87
C VAL A 354 13.39 -18.59 -21.60
N ASN A 355 12.33 -18.18 -22.29
CA ASN A 355 11.58 -19.06 -23.17
C ASN A 355 12.42 -19.37 -24.42
N LEU A 356 12.62 -20.66 -24.69
CA LEU A 356 13.45 -21.10 -25.81
C LEU A 356 12.65 -21.31 -27.10
N GLU A 357 11.32 -21.23 -27.03
CA GLU A 357 10.42 -21.36 -28.18
C GLU A 357 10.18 -20.03 -28.90
N ASP A 358 10.39 -18.89 -28.23
CA ASP A 358 10.25 -17.54 -28.80
C ASP A 358 11.28 -17.23 -29.91
N GLY A 359 12.30 -18.09 -30.09
CA GLY A 359 13.28 -17.99 -31.18
C GLY A 359 12.86 -18.66 -32.50
N ILE A 360 11.73 -19.37 -32.55
CA ILE A 360 11.31 -20.11 -33.76
C ILE A 360 10.41 -19.26 -34.68
N TYR A 361 9.76 -18.21 -34.15
CA TYR A 361 8.80 -17.40 -34.93
C TYR A 361 9.36 -16.10 -35.52
N ASP A 362 10.60 -15.70 -35.21
CA ASP A 362 11.14 -14.39 -35.63
C ASP A 362 12.05 -14.44 -36.90
N THR A 363 11.95 -15.51 -37.69
CA THR A 363 12.65 -15.63 -38.99
C THR A 363 11.72 -15.76 -40.20
N SER A 364 10.40 -15.64 -40.00
CA SER A 364 9.41 -15.70 -41.11
C SER A 364 8.86 -14.33 -41.53
N ARG A 365 9.37 -13.23 -40.98
CA ARG A 365 9.02 -11.87 -41.40
C ARG A 365 10.24 -10.96 -41.48
N LYS A 366 11.05 -11.15 -42.52
CA LYS A 366 11.74 -10.05 -43.20
C LYS A 366 11.68 -10.28 -44.70
#